data_AF-A0A8H9IG89-F1
#
_entry.id   AF-A0A8H9IG89-F1
#
_cell.length_a   1.000
_cell.length_b   1.000
_cell.length_c   1.000
_cell.angle_alpha   90.00
_cell.angle_beta   90.00
_cell.angle_gamma   90.00
#
_symmetry.space_group_name_H-M   'P 1'
#
loop_
_entity.id
_entity.type
_entity.pdbx_description
1 polymer ?
#
loop_
_entity_poly.entity_id
_entity_poly.type
_entity_poly.pdbx_seq_one_letter_code
_entity_poly.pdbx_strand_id
1 'polypeptide(L)'
;MEAKKGAGKKGSGKADWALNHIQKLYRLETQLKDKTVEVRYITRQEKSVPLLSQLHMWLMKSAQQVLPKTKLGEAIQYCLNQWKKPERYTLDGLLRIDNNRAERGIKPFVIGRKNWLFSQTATGANASAVLYSIIETAKANDLNVFEYVMTCLDELSQPDVNIEQLLPWQFAKR
;
A
#
# COMPACT_ATOMS: atom_id res chain seq x y z
N MET A 1 14.13 -4.77 -6.59
CA MET A 1 15.23 -5.75 -6.76
C MET A 1 16.05 -5.52 -8.04
N GLU A 2 15.91 -4.39 -8.75
CA GLU A 2 16.62 -4.13 -10.02
C GLU A 2 17.89 -3.27 -9.88
N ALA A 3 18.05 -2.55 -8.77
CA ALA A 3 19.20 -1.66 -8.55
C ALA A 3 20.55 -2.39 -8.40
N LYS A 4 20.55 -3.70 -8.12
CA LYS A 4 21.78 -4.50 -7.93
C LYS A 4 22.28 -5.18 -9.21
N LYS A 5 21.52 -5.20 -10.30
CA LYS A 5 21.92 -5.94 -11.52
C LYS A 5 23.06 -5.30 -12.33
N GLY A 6 23.56 -4.12 -11.95
CA GLY A 6 24.64 -3.42 -12.66
C GLY A 6 25.92 -3.15 -11.86
N ALA A 7 26.02 -3.57 -10.60
CA ALA A 7 27.17 -3.25 -9.75
C ALA A 7 28.00 -4.50 -9.48
N GLY A 8 29.17 -4.61 -10.12
CA GLY A 8 30.20 -5.57 -9.75
C GLY A 8 30.58 -5.43 -8.27
N LYS A 9 30.89 -6.55 -7.62
CA LYS A 9 31.29 -6.65 -6.20
C LYS A 9 32.38 -5.62 -5.84
N LYS A 10 32.03 -4.45 -5.29
CA LYS A 10 32.97 -3.47 -4.68
C LYS A 10 32.22 -2.53 -3.73
N GLY A 11 32.48 -2.65 -2.42
CA GLY A 11 32.13 -1.67 -1.37
C GLY A 11 30.63 -1.36 -1.18
N SER A 12 30.23 -0.99 0.04
CA SER A 12 28.85 -0.52 0.28
C SER A 12 28.60 0.78 -0.51
N GLY A 13 27.94 0.69 -1.66
CA GLY A 13 27.64 1.84 -2.50
C GLY A 13 26.54 2.72 -1.91
N LYS A 14 26.32 3.90 -2.50
CA LYS A 14 25.21 4.80 -2.12
C LYS A 14 23.84 4.09 -2.10
N ALA A 15 23.61 3.20 -3.07
CA ALA A 15 22.40 2.40 -3.14
C ALA A 15 22.25 1.43 -1.94
N ASP A 16 23.35 0.79 -1.50
CA ASP A 16 23.31 -0.12 -0.35
C ASP A 16 23.02 0.63 0.95
N TRP A 17 23.58 1.83 1.12
CA TRP A 17 23.27 2.68 2.28
C TRP A 17 21.78 3.00 2.35
N ALA A 18 21.18 3.46 1.23
CA ALA A 18 19.76 3.77 1.18
C ALA A 18 18.89 2.55 1.47
N LEU A 19 19.21 1.40 0.86
CA LEU A 19 18.49 0.15 1.09
C LEU A 19 18.57 -0.29 2.56
N ASN A 20 19.73 -0.16 3.19
CA ASN A 20 19.90 -0.49 4.60
C ASN A 20 19.06 0.42 5.51
N HIS A 21 18.97 1.72 5.21
CA HIS A 21 18.11 2.64 5.96
C HIS A 21 16.62 2.32 5.79
N ILE A 22 16.19 2.02 4.56
CA ILE A 22 14.82 1.58 4.31
C ILE A 22 14.52 0.28 5.06
N GLN A 23 15.43 -0.70 5.05
CA GLN A 23 15.27 -1.95 5.81
C GLN A 23 15.12 -1.72 7.31
N LYS A 24 15.82 -0.74 7.90
CA LYS A 24 15.65 -0.40 9.33
C LYS A 24 14.21 0.06 9.61
N LEU A 25 13.63 0.89 8.74
CA LEU A 25 12.22 1.31 8.86
C LEU A 25 11.28 0.12 8.80
N TYR A 26 11.46 -0.78 7.83
CA TYR A 26 10.62 -1.99 7.73
C TYR A 26 10.79 -2.95 8.91
N ARG A 27 11.99 -3.05 9.51
CA ARG A 27 12.20 -3.83 10.73
C ARG A 27 11.41 -3.26 11.91
N LEU A 28 11.37 -1.95 12.07
CA LEU A 28 10.53 -1.29 13.07
C LEU A 28 9.05 -1.59 12.81
N GLU A 29 8.58 -1.40 11.58
CA GLU A 29 7.18 -1.69 11.23
C GLU A 29 6.79 -3.16 11.46
N THR A 30 7.73 -4.10 11.26
CA THR A 30 7.50 -5.51 11.57
C THR A 30 7.30 -5.74 13.07
N GLN A 31 8.11 -5.10 13.92
CA GLN A 31 7.99 -5.18 15.38
C GLN A 31 6.70 -4.52 15.91
N LEU A 32 6.19 -3.54 15.16
CA LEU A 32 5.00 -2.76 15.47
C LEU A 32 3.70 -3.37 14.97
N LYS A 33 3.75 -4.49 14.23
CA LYS A 33 2.59 -5.06 13.52
C LYS A 33 1.40 -5.36 14.43
N ASP A 34 1.66 -5.90 15.61
CA ASP A 34 0.64 -6.37 16.57
C ASP A 34 0.49 -5.41 17.77
N LYS A 35 0.99 -4.18 17.65
CA LYS A 35 0.88 -3.14 18.67
C LYS A 35 -0.33 -2.25 18.43
N THR A 36 -0.81 -1.60 19.49
CA THR A 36 -1.95 -0.66 19.40
C THR A 36 -1.59 0.56 18.55
N VAL A 37 -2.61 1.29 18.09
CA VAL A 37 -2.43 2.48 17.24
C VAL A 37 -1.52 3.51 17.90
N GLU A 38 -1.71 3.71 19.20
CA GLU A 38 -1.00 4.71 20.03
C GLU A 38 0.47 4.34 20.16
N VAL A 39 0.76 3.06 20.48
CA VAL A 39 2.15 2.57 20.61
C VAL A 39 2.89 2.67 19.28
N ARG A 40 2.21 2.37 18.16
CA ARG A 40 2.79 2.54 16.82
C ARG A 40 3.12 3.99 16.54
N TYR A 41 2.20 4.91 16.84
CA TYR A 41 2.41 6.34 16.65
C TYR A 41 3.61 6.84 17.46
N ILE A 42 3.63 6.60 18.77
CA ILE A 42 4.72 7.04 19.67
C ILE A 42 6.06 6.47 19.20
N THR A 43 6.12 5.17 18.92
CA THR A 43 7.36 4.53 18.47
C THR A 43 7.84 5.08 17.13
N ARG A 44 6.93 5.44 16.21
CA ARG A 44 7.28 6.08 14.94
C ARG A 44 7.87 7.47 15.17
N GLN A 45 7.30 8.27 16.06
CA GLN A 45 7.84 9.59 16.41
C GLN A 45 9.24 9.48 17.01
N GLU A 46 9.47 8.51 17.90
CA GLU A 46 10.76 8.33 18.57
C GLU A 46 11.85 7.71 17.68
N LYS A 47 11.48 6.75 16.81
CA LYS A 47 12.45 5.92 16.08
C LYS A 47 12.40 6.11 14.56
N SER A 48 11.20 6.11 13.97
CA SER A 48 11.05 6.17 12.52
C SER A 48 11.29 7.58 11.96
N VAL A 49 10.80 8.63 12.63
CA VAL A 49 10.97 10.02 12.20
C VAL A 49 12.45 10.42 12.16
N PRO A 50 13.30 10.13 13.17
CA PRO A 50 14.73 10.39 13.08
C PRO A 50 15.42 9.64 11.91
N LEU A 51 15.05 8.38 11.66
CA LEU A 51 15.57 7.60 10.55
C LEU A 51 15.17 8.17 9.18
N LEU A 52 13.92 8.65 9.05
CA LEU A 52 13.44 9.35 7.86
C LEU A 52 14.20 10.65 7.64
N SER A 53 14.39 11.46 8.69
CA SER A 53 15.18 12.69 8.61
C SER A 53 16.62 12.43 8.17
N GLN A 54 17.26 11.39 8.71
CA GLN A 54 18.60 10.97 8.24
C GLN A 54 18.60 10.56 6.77
N LEU A 55 17.61 9.78 6.34
CA LEU A 55 17.47 9.39 4.93
C LEU A 55 17.25 10.61 4.02
N HIS A 56 16.43 11.58 4.44
CA HIS A 56 16.17 12.79 3.69
C HIS A 56 17.43 13.65 3.52
N MET A 57 18.17 13.89 4.61
CA MET A 57 19.44 14.62 4.57
C MET A 57 20.44 13.91 3.66
N TRP A 58 20.50 12.58 3.72
CA TRP A 58 21.35 11.80 2.84
C TRP A 58 20.94 11.90 1.38
N LEU A 59 19.64 11.90 1.07
CA LEU A 59 19.13 12.07 -0.30
C LEU A 59 19.51 13.46 -0.85
N MET A 60 19.30 14.52 -0.08
CA MET A 60 19.69 15.89 -0.45
C MET A 60 21.19 16.00 -0.73
N LYS A 61 22.04 15.47 0.16
CA LYS A 61 23.49 15.46 -0.04
C LYS A 61 23.90 14.61 -1.25
N SER A 62 23.24 13.47 -1.45
CA SER A 62 23.54 12.57 -2.56
C SER A 62 23.14 13.16 -3.91
N ALA A 63 22.06 13.95 -3.97
CA ALA A 63 21.62 14.65 -5.17
C ALA A 63 22.68 15.63 -5.70
N GLN A 64 23.42 16.30 -4.80
CA GLN A 64 24.50 17.23 -5.18
C GLN A 64 25.74 16.52 -5.74
N GLN A 65 25.90 15.23 -5.47
CA GLN A 65 27.10 14.46 -5.78
C GLN A 65 26.91 13.46 -6.92
N VAL A 66 25.69 13.28 -7.41
CA VAL A 66 25.36 12.29 -8.45
C VAL A 66 24.87 13.04 -9.68
N LEU A 67 25.37 12.64 -10.85
CA LEU A 67 24.92 13.17 -12.12
C LEU A 67 23.42 12.89 -12.31
N PRO A 68 22.58 13.93 -12.57
CA PRO A 68 21.12 13.78 -12.61
C PRO A 68 20.60 12.75 -13.61
N LYS A 69 21.27 12.60 -14.76
CA LYS A 69 20.88 11.68 -15.85
C LYS A 69 21.32 10.22 -15.62
N THR A 70 21.89 9.91 -14.47
CA THR A 70 22.17 8.50 -14.11
C THR A 70 20.93 7.89 -13.49
N LYS A 71 20.75 6.56 -13.62
CA LYS A 71 19.63 5.85 -12.96
C LYS A 71 19.54 6.12 -11.46
N LEU A 72 20.70 6.29 -10.79
CA LEU A 72 20.75 6.65 -9.37
C LEU A 72 20.31 8.10 -9.12
N GLY A 73 20.75 9.04 -9.97
CA GLY A 73 20.34 10.45 -9.92
C GLY A 73 18.84 10.61 -10.12
N GLU A 74 18.27 9.94 -11.13
CA GLU A 74 16.83 9.90 -11.39
C GLU A 74 16.04 9.35 -10.20
N ALA A 75 16.49 8.24 -9.61
CA ALA A 75 15.85 7.65 -8.44
C ALA A 75 15.89 8.56 -7.19
N ILE A 76 17.02 9.22 -6.94
CA ILE A 76 17.16 10.18 -5.84
C ILE A 76 16.22 11.37 -6.06
N GLN A 77 16.23 11.95 -7.26
CA GLN A 77 15.39 13.11 -7.58
C GLN A 77 13.89 12.76 -7.48
N TYR A 78 13.50 11.59 -8.00
CA TYR A 78 12.14 11.08 -7.86
C TYR A 78 11.74 10.94 -6.40
N CYS A 79 12.59 10.34 -5.57
CA CYS A 79 12.32 10.17 -4.14
C CYS A 79 12.16 11.52 -3.41
N LEU A 80 13.03 12.50 -3.70
CA LEU A 80 12.95 13.85 -3.15
C LEU A 80 11.65 14.56 -3.57
N ASN A 81 11.28 14.49 -4.86
CA ASN A 81 10.05 15.09 -5.37
C ASN A 81 8.80 14.49 -4.70
N GLN A 82 8.87 13.23 -4.28
CA GLN A 82 7.77 12.52 -3.63
C GLN A 82 7.87 12.48 -2.11
N TRP A 83 8.88 13.09 -1.48
CA TRP A 83 9.23 12.88 -0.06
C TRP A 83 8.08 13.09 0.93
N LYS A 84 7.18 14.02 0.62
CA LYS A 84 5.95 14.27 1.39
C LYS A 84 4.99 13.09 1.47
N LYS A 85 5.12 12.09 0.60
CA LYS A 85 4.29 10.87 0.60
C LYS A 85 4.80 9.82 1.61
N PRO A 86 6.07 9.34 1.55
CA PRO A 86 6.57 8.36 2.50
C PRO A 86 6.71 8.89 3.93
N GLU A 87 6.69 10.19 4.20
CA GLU A 87 6.67 10.67 5.60
C GLU A 87 5.27 10.54 6.25
N ARG A 88 4.19 10.51 5.46
CA ARG A 88 2.81 10.59 5.96
C ARG A 88 2.40 9.44 6.87
N TYR A 89 2.93 8.24 6.69
CA TYR A 89 2.55 7.11 7.54
C TYR A 89 2.95 7.32 9.02
N THR A 90 3.85 8.26 9.30
CA THR A 90 4.23 8.60 10.67
C THR A 90 3.22 9.50 11.37
N LEU A 91 2.31 10.15 10.63
CA LEU A 91 1.33 11.10 11.17
C LEU A 91 0.21 10.40 11.95
N ASP A 92 -0.08 9.14 11.63
CA ASP A 92 -1.14 8.36 12.27
C ASP A 92 -0.71 6.88 12.34
N GLY A 93 -0.90 6.25 13.50
CA GLY A 93 -0.62 4.83 13.72
C GLY A 93 -1.39 3.91 12.77
N LEU A 94 -2.60 4.29 12.34
CA LEU A 94 -3.44 3.51 11.42
C LEU A 94 -2.82 3.38 10.02
N LEU A 95 -2.02 4.36 9.61
CA LEU A 95 -1.39 4.36 8.31
C LEU A 95 -0.30 3.30 8.21
N ARG A 96 -0.20 2.70 7.02
CA ARG A 96 0.86 1.75 6.68
C ARG A 96 2.00 2.49 5.98
N ILE A 97 3.22 1.99 6.16
CA ILE A 97 4.42 2.53 5.50
C ILE A 97 4.36 2.46 3.96
N ASP A 98 3.58 1.52 3.43
CA ASP A 98 3.42 1.29 2.00
C ASP A 98 1.95 1.03 1.63
N ASN A 99 1.67 1.08 0.33
CA ASN A 99 0.38 0.80 -0.28
C ASN A 99 0.26 -0.66 -0.75
N ASN A 100 1.16 -1.56 -0.35
CA ASN A 100 1.24 -2.92 -0.92
C ASN A 100 -0.07 -3.70 -0.73
N ARG A 101 -0.82 -3.44 0.34
CA ARG A 101 -2.15 -4.06 0.55
C ARG A 101 -3.13 -3.66 -0.54
N ALA A 102 -3.20 -2.37 -0.88
CA ALA A 102 -4.08 -1.86 -1.94
C ALA A 102 -3.65 -2.40 -3.31
N GLU A 103 -2.35 -2.41 -3.59
CA GLU A 103 -1.80 -2.97 -4.84
C GLU A 103 -2.11 -4.47 -5.00
N ARG A 104 -2.03 -5.24 -3.91
CA ARG A 104 -2.46 -6.64 -3.91
C ARG A 104 -3.96 -6.79 -4.14
N GLY A 105 -4.79 -5.94 -3.52
CA GLY A 105 -6.25 -5.98 -3.67
C GLY A 105 -6.73 -5.66 -5.08
N ILE A 106 -6.08 -4.73 -5.79
CA ILE A 106 -6.46 -4.39 -7.17
C ILE A 106 -5.92 -5.38 -8.21
N LYS A 107 -4.89 -6.17 -7.88
CA LYS A 107 -4.22 -7.06 -8.82
C LYS A 107 -5.15 -8.10 -9.50
N PRO A 108 -6.08 -8.79 -8.79
CA PRO A 108 -7.04 -9.70 -9.43
C PRO A 108 -7.89 -9.00 -10.49
N PHE A 109 -8.37 -7.78 -10.21
CA PHE A 109 -9.12 -6.99 -11.18
C PHE A 109 -8.29 -6.67 -12.43
N VAL A 110 -7.03 -6.23 -12.26
CA VAL A 110 -6.14 -5.93 -13.39
C VAL A 110 -5.89 -7.16 -14.27
N ILE A 111 -5.74 -8.34 -13.66
CA ILE A 111 -5.58 -9.60 -14.39
C ILE A 111 -6.88 -9.98 -15.11
N GLY A 112 -8.02 -9.88 -14.45
CA GLY A 112 -9.33 -10.13 -15.04
C GLY A 112 -9.60 -9.25 -16.25
N ARG A 113 -9.41 -7.93 -16.10
CA ARG A 113 -9.56 -6.94 -17.17
C ARG A 113 -8.74 -7.28 -18.42
N LYS A 114 -7.51 -7.78 -18.25
CA LYS A 114 -6.65 -8.18 -19.36
C LYS A 114 -7.24 -9.36 -20.14
N ASN A 115 -8.00 -10.24 -19.47
CA ASN A 115 -8.57 -11.46 -20.04
C ASN A 115 -10.02 -11.31 -20.52
N TRP A 116 -10.69 -10.18 -20.22
CA TRP A 116 -12.07 -9.94 -20.65
C TRP A 116 -12.10 -9.28 -22.04
N LEU A 117 -12.76 -9.96 -22.98
CA LEU A 117 -12.89 -9.52 -24.39
C LEU A 117 -13.52 -8.12 -24.54
N PHE A 118 -14.36 -7.68 -23.59
CA PHE A 118 -15.20 -6.47 -23.73
C PHE A 118 -15.11 -5.48 -22.56
N SER A 119 -13.93 -5.32 -21.94
CA SER A 119 -13.71 -4.35 -20.84
C SER A 119 -13.16 -2.99 -21.34
N GLN A 120 -13.89 -2.31 -22.23
CA GLN A 120 -13.38 -1.11 -22.94
C GLN A 120 -14.21 0.16 -22.74
N THR A 121 -15.31 0.11 -21.98
CA THR A 121 -16.17 1.28 -21.74
C THR A 121 -15.99 1.84 -20.33
N ALA A 122 -16.14 3.16 -20.17
CA ALA A 122 -16.11 3.80 -18.85
C ALA A 122 -17.22 3.24 -17.92
N THR A 123 -18.41 2.99 -18.47
CA THR A 123 -19.53 2.38 -17.75
C THR A 123 -19.19 0.99 -17.23
N GLY A 124 -18.57 0.13 -18.05
CA GLY A 124 -18.13 -1.20 -17.65
C GLY A 124 -17.03 -1.17 -16.60
N ALA A 125 -16.09 -0.21 -16.70
CA ALA A 125 -15.06 0.01 -15.70
C ALA A 125 -15.67 0.43 -14.35
N ASN A 126 -16.67 1.33 -14.37
CA ASN A 126 -17.37 1.75 -13.16
C ASN A 126 -18.15 0.60 -12.51
N ALA A 127 -18.92 -0.16 -13.29
CA ALA A 127 -19.66 -1.32 -12.79
C ALA A 127 -18.72 -2.37 -12.17
N SER A 128 -17.57 -2.61 -12.81
CA SER A 128 -16.57 -3.53 -12.28
C SER A 128 -15.92 -3.02 -11.00
N ALA A 129 -15.63 -1.72 -10.92
CA ALA A 129 -15.07 -1.11 -9.72
C ALA A 129 -16.02 -1.23 -8.52
N VAL A 130 -17.32 -1.02 -8.72
CA VAL A 130 -18.35 -1.23 -7.68
C VAL A 130 -18.36 -2.69 -7.22
N LEU A 131 -18.46 -3.64 -8.15
CA LEU A 131 -18.51 -5.08 -7.80
C LEU A 131 -17.25 -5.54 -7.05
N TYR A 132 -16.07 -5.17 -7.52
CA TYR A 132 -14.82 -5.52 -6.84
C TYR A 132 -14.68 -4.82 -5.49
N SER A 133 -15.23 -3.62 -5.32
CA SER A 133 -15.24 -2.95 -4.02
C SER A 133 -16.07 -3.75 -3.00
N ILE A 134 -17.22 -4.29 -3.40
CA ILE A 134 -18.06 -5.16 -2.56
C ILE A 134 -17.29 -6.45 -2.20
N ILE A 135 -16.72 -7.10 -3.20
CA ILE A 135 -15.95 -8.36 -3.02
C ILE A 135 -14.74 -8.16 -2.11
N GLU A 136 -13.92 -7.13 -2.35
CA GLU A 136 -12.73 -6.86 -1.55
C GLU A 136 -13.08 -6.41 -0.13
N THR A 137 -14.22 -5.74 0.07
CA THR A 137 -14.72 -5.40 1.41
C THR A 137 -15.18 -6.65 2.15
N ALA A 138 -15.89 -7.56 1.48
CA ALA A 138 -16.29 -8.85 2.08
C ALA A 138 -15.07 -9.67 2.52
N LYS A 139 -14.05 -9.80 1.66
CA LYS A 139 -12.78 -10.45 2.00
C LYS A 139 -12.05 -9.76 3.16
N ALA A 140 -12.08 -8.43 3.20
CA ALA A 140 -11.46 -7.67 4.28
C ALA A 140 -12.15 -7.84 5.64
N ASN A 141 -13.38 -8.37 5.66
CA ASN A 141 -14.13 -8.77 6.85
C ASN A 141 -14.17 -10.30 7.03
N ASP A 142 -13.25 -11.03 6.37
CA ASP A 142 -13.09 -12.49 6.48
C ASP A 142 -14.36 -13.29 6.10
N LEU A 143 -15.19 -12.76 5.21
CA LEU A 143 -16.41 -13.42 4.76
C LEU A 143 -16.18 -14.38 3.59
N ASN A 144 -17.03 -15.41 3.51
CA ASN A 144 -17.22 -16.15 2.26
C ASN A 144 -17.90 -15.23 1.24
N VAL A 145 -17.15 -14.82 0.21
CA VAL A 145 -17.62 -13.87 -0.80
C VAL A 145 -18.86 -14.36 -1.53
N PHE A 146 -18.93 -15.65 -1.87
CA PHE A 146 -20.05 -16.18 -2.63
C PHE A 146 -21.33 -16.13 -1.80
N GLU A 147 -21.27 -16.65 -0.58
CA GLU A 147 -22.40 -16.65 0.36
C GLU A 147 -22.88 -15.23 0.68
N TYR A 148 -21.94 -14.32 0.95
CA TYR A 148 -22.26 -12.92 1.21
C TYR A 148 -22.96 -12.26 0.02
N VAL A 149 -22.42 -12.39 -1.20
CA VAL A 149 -23.01 -11.77 -2.40
C VAL A 149 -24.38 -12.39 -2.72
N MET A 150 -24.53 -13.71 -2.62
CA MET A 150 -25.82 -14.37 -2.84
C MET A 150 -26.86 -13.90 -1.83
N THR A 151 -26.50 -13.84 -0.54
CA THR A 151 -27.41 -13.33 0.49
C THR A 151 -27.80 -11.88 0.23
N CYS A 152 -26.85 -11.02 -0.16
CA CYS A 152 -27.17 -9.65 -0.54
C CYS A 152 -28.17 -9.61 -1.70
N LEU A 153 -27.99 -10.43 -2.74
CA LEU A 153 -28.91 -10.45 -3.88
C LEU A 153 -30.30 -10.95 -3.49
N ASP A 154 -30.38 -11.98 -2.64
CA ASP A 154 -31.64 -12.53 -2.15
C ASP A 154 -32.40 -11.51 -1.28
N GLU A 155 -31.72 -10.84 -0.37
CA GLU A 155 -32.31 -9.83 0.53
C GLU A 155 -32.70 -8.56 -0.21
N LEU A 156 -31.89 -8.11 -1.18
CA LEU A 156 -32.21 -6.95 -2.04
C LEU A 156 -33.42 -7.19 -2.94
N SER A 157 -33.84 -8.44 -3.14
CA SER A 157 -35.06 -8.76 -3.88
C SER A 157 -36.34 -8.58 -3.05
N GLN A 158 -36.21 -8.42 -1.73
CA GLN A 158 -37.34 -8.21 -0.82
C GLN A 158 -37.77 -6.73 -0.78
N PRO A 159 -39.07 -6.44 -0.56
CA PRO A 159 -39.60 -5.07 -0.61
C PRO A 159 -39.07 -4.16 0.51
N ASP A 160 -38.78 -4.71 1.70
CA ASP A 160 -38.35 -3.96 2.89
C ASP A 160 -36.94 -4.38 3.34
N VAL A 161 -35.94 -4.19 2.47
CA VAL A 161 -34.55 -4.54 2.78
C VAL A 161 -33.87 -3.49 3.65
N ASN A 162 -33.25 -3.94 4.75
CA ASN A 162 -32.37 -3.10 5.55
C ASN A 162 -30.91 -3.25 5.09
N ILE A 163 -30.46 -2.30 4.27
CA ILE A 163 -29.11 -2.31 3.68
C ILE A 163 -28.01 -2.32 4.76
N GLU A 164 -28.24 -1.72 5.92
CA GLU A 164 -27.27 -1.70 7.02
C GLU A 164 -26.92 -3.12 7.48
N GLN A 165 -27.91 -4.02 7.53
CA GLN A 165 -27.71 -5.42 7.91
C GLN A 165 -26.90 -6.21 6.88
N LEU A 166 -26.89 -5.74 5.64
CA LEU A 166 -26.11 -6.34 4.55
C LEU A 166 -24.67 -5.84 4.53
N LEU A 167 -24.27 -4.93 5.41
CA LEU A 167 -22.89 -4.46 5.44
C LEU A 167 -21.95 -5.58 5.93
N PRO A 168 -20.75 -5.75 5.33
CA PRO A 168 -19.88 -6.89 5.64
C PRO A 168 -19.52 -7.07 7.12
N TRP A 169 -19.40 -5.96 7.87
CA TRP A 169 -19.08 -5.98 9.31
C TRP A 169 -20.30 -6.27 10.21
N GLN A 170 -21.51 -6.20 9.68
CA GLN A 170 -22.72 -6.68 10.36
C GLN A 170 -22.97 -8.15 10.02
N PHE A 171 -22.69 -8.56 8.78
CA PHE A 171 -22.81 -9.93 8.31
C PHE A 171 -21.89 -10.89 9.07
N ALA A 172 -20.63 -10.49 9.34
CA ALA A 172 -19.67 -11.29 10.10
C ALA A 172 -20.09 -11.61 11.55
N LYS A 173 -21.13 -10.93 12.06
CA LYS A 173 -21.64 -11.12 13.43
C LYS A 173 -22.88 -12.02 13.49
N ARG A 174 -23.45 -12.42 12.34
CA ARG A 174 -24.50 -13.45 12.26
C ARG A 174 -23.88 -14.83 12.41
#